data_AF-A0A1G0LQK0-F1
#
_entry.id   AF-A0A1G0LQK0-F1
#
_cell.length_a   1.000
_cell.length_b   1.000
_cell.length_c   1.000
_cell.angle_alpha   90.00
_cell.angle_beta   90.00
_cell.angle_gamma   90.00
#
_symmetry.space_group_name_H-M   'P 1'
#
loop_
_entity.id
_entity.type
_entity.pdbx_description
1 polymer ?
#
loop_
_entity_poly.entity_id
_entity_poly.type
_entity_poly.pdbx_seq_one_letter_code
_entity_poly.pdbx_strand_id
1 'polypeptide(L)'
;MGDALRTVRGVRIRCDQRQFECRAVMARSPQCEPTWFIDGVEVRSFHENTSIRDVYGIEVYRGAGEVPGEFAGSNAACGVIVMWTKSRPYRE
;
A
#
# COMPACT_ATOMS: atom_id res chain seq x y z
N MET A 1 -9.99 -5.43 -1.63
CA MET A 1 -8.73 -4.92 -1.04
C MET A 1 -8.82 -4.62 0.44
N GLY A 2 -9.80 -3.81 0.89
CA GLY A 2 -9.90 -3.38 2.29
C GLY A 2 -9.81 -4.51 3.33
N ASP A 3 -10.48 -5.65 3.10
CA ASP A 3 -10.41 -6.80 4.02
C ASP A 3 -9.06 -7.52 4.01
N ALA A 4 -8.36 -7.56 2.88
CA ALA A 4 -7.03 -8.16 2.83
C ALA A 4 -5.99 -7.26 3.50
N LEU A 5 -6.09 -5.95 3.34
CA LEU A 5 -5.18 -5.01 4.02
C LEU A 5 -5.36 -5.03 5.55
N ARG A 6 -6.55 -5.43 6.05
CA ARG A 6 -6.79 -5.65 7.49
C ARG A 6 -6.01 -6.84 8.04
N THR A 7 -5.62 -7.81 7.21
CA THR A 7 -4.81 -8.96 7.65
C THR A 7 -3.30 -8.70 7.56
N VAL A 8 -2.89 -7.60 6.92
CA VAL A 8 -1.47 -7.25 6.76
C VAL A 8 -0.93 -6.61 8.03
N ARG A 9 0.04 -7.28 8.66
CA ARG A 9 0.69 -6.81 9.89
C ARG A 9 1.43 -5.50 9.63
N GLY A 10 1.08 -4.46 10.38
CA GLY A 10 1.71 -3.14 10.28
C GLY A 10 0.90 -2.11 9.48
N VAL A 11 -0.23 -2.52 8.89
CA VAL A 11 -1.19 -1.64 8.23
C VAL A 11 -2.49 -1.60 9.03
N ARG A 12 -3.18 -0.46 9.01
CA ARG A 12 -4.55 -0.30 9.51
C ARG A 12 -5.38 0.39 8.44
N ILE A 13 -6.66 0.04 8.35
CA ILE A 13 -7.62 0.77 7.51
C ILE A 13 -8.34 1.79 8.38
N ARG A 14 -8.29 3.07 7.99
CA ARG A 14 -9.11 4.14 8.55
C ARG A 14 -10.14 4.57 7.53
N CYS A 15 -11.39 4.62 7.94
CA CYS A 15 -12.48 5.06 7.09
C CYS A 15 -13.05 6.37 7.62
N ASP A 16 -13.17 7.37 6.75
CA ASP A 16 -13.91 8.59 7.01
C ASP A 16 -15.32 8.43 6.44
N GLN A 17 -16.30 8.27 7.34
CA GLN A 17 -17.70 8.10 6.97
C GLN A 17 -18.32 9.35 6.33
N ARG A 18 -17.75 10.54 6.55
CA ARG A 18 -18.25 11.78 5.93
C ARG A 18 -17.83 11.90 4.47
N GLN A 19 -16.67 11.35 4.14
CA GLN A 19 -16.13 11.36 2.77
C GLN A 19 -16.37 10.04 2.02
N PHE A 20 -16.96 9.04 2.69
CA PHE A 20 -17.15 7.68 2.16
C PHE A 20 -15.85 7.08 1.61
N GLU A 21 -14.73 7.36 2.28
CA GLU A 21 -13.40 6.95 1.83
C GLU A 21 -12.69 6.15 2.91
N CYS A 22 -12.03 5.06 2.52
CA CYS A 22 -11.15 4.28 3.39
C CYS A 22 -9.70 4.35 2.88
N ARG A 23 -8.77 4.68 3.77
CA ARG A 23 -7.33 4.74 3.48
C ARG A 23 -6.56 3.77 4.34
N ALA A 24 -5.49 3.20 3.78
CA ALA A 24 -4.53 2.45 4.58
C ALA A 24 -3.53 3.41 5.22
N VAL A 25 -3.25 3.19 6.49
CA VAL A 25 -2.28 3.94 7.28
C VAL A 25 -1.33 2.98 7.98
N MET A 26 -0.11 3.43 8.27
CA MET A 26 0.84 2.62 9.02
C MET A 26 0.41 2.51 10.48
N ALA A 27 0.47 1.30 11.04
CA ALA A 27 0.00 1.05 12.40
C ALA A 27 0.79 1.82 13.48
N ARG A 28 2.08 2.07 13.22
CA ARG A 28 2.99 2.81 14.11
C ARG A 28 2.97 4.32 13.89
N SER A 29 2.56 4.78 12.72
CA SER A 29 2.57 6.19 12.32
C SER A 29 1.26 6.56 11.59
N PRO A 30 0.09 6.44 12.22
CA PRO A 30 -1.20 6.57 11.55
C PRO A 30 -1.51 7.98 11.01
N GLN A 31 -0.74 8.99 11.43
CA GLN A 31 -0.78 10.37 10.92
C GLN A 31 0.07 10.58 9.65
N CYS A 32 0.79 9.54 9.22
CA CYS A 32 1.68 9.53 8.05
C CYS A 32 1.07 8.56 7.02
N GLU A 33 0.66 9.06 5.86
CA GLU A 33 0.13 8.20 4.79
C GLU A 33 1.31 7.55 4.04
N PRO A 34 1.28 6.23 3.82
CA PRO A 34 2.33 5.55 3.06
C PRO A 34 2.20 5.86 1.57
N THR A 35 3.32 5.81 0.84
CA THR A 35 3.30 5.84 -0.63
C THR A 35 2.85 4.49 -1.17
N TRP A 36 2.07 4.49 -2.25
CA TRP A 36 1.56 3.28 -2.90
C TRP A 36 2.27 3.02 -4.22
N PHE A 37 2.60 1.75 -4.48
CA PHE A 37 3.04 1.29 -5.78
C PHE A 37 2.18 0.13 -6.26
N ILE A 38 1.80 0.15 -7.54
CA ILE A 38 1.16 -0.98 -8.22
C ILE A 38 2.07 -1.37 -9.38
N ASP A 39 2.59 -2.60 -9.33
CA ASP A 39 3.55 -3.12 -10.30
C ASP A 39 4.73 -2.18 -10.59
N GLY A 40 5.25 -1.56 -9.53
CA GLY A 40 6.36 -0.61 -9.57
C GLY A 40 6.00 0.81 -10.02
N VAL A 41 4.71 1.11 -10.25
CA VAL A 41 4.25 2.46 -10.60
C VAL A 41 3.66 3.14 -9.36
N GLU A 42 4.18 4.32 -9.01
CA GLU A 42 3.63 5.12 -7.91
C GLU A 42 2.19 5.56 -8.21
N VAL A 43 1.29 5.36 -7.26
CA VAL A 43 -0.11 5.75 -7.35
C VAL A 43 -0.54 6.51 -6.10
N ARG A 44 -1.59 7.33 -6.20
CA ARG A 44 -2.08 8.13 -5.07
C ARG A 44 -2.82 7.31 -4.01
N SER A 45 -3.50 6.24 -4.43
CA SER A 45 -4.24 5.35 -3.56
C SER A 45 -4.52 4.02 -4.26
N PHE A 46 -5.00 3.03 -3.51
CA PHE A 46 -5.58 1.84 -4.13
C PHE A 46 -7.00 2.16 -4.63
N HIS A 47 -7.32 1.82 -5.87
CA HIS A 47 -8.71 1.85 -6.32
C HIS A 47 -9.47 0.70 -5.67
N GLU A 48 -10.62 0.99 -5.04
CA GLU A 48 -11.50 -0.01 -4.43
C GLU A 48 -11.94 -1.11 -5.40
N ASN A 49 -11.97 -0.80 -6.70
CA ASN A 49 -12.29 -1.71 -7.79
C ASN A 49 -11.20 -2.75 -8.10
N THR A 50 -10.01 -2.64 -7.49
CA THR A 50 -8.96 -3.65 -7.68
C THR A 50 -9.40 -4.93 -6.97
N SER A 51 -9.75 -5.95 -7.75
CA SER A 51 -10.19 -7.23 -7.19
C SER A 51 -9.03 -7.89 -6.44
N ILE A 52 -9.32 -8.44 -5.27
CA ILE A 52 -8.32 -9.22 -4.52
C ILE A 52 -7.82 -10.43 -5.33
N ARG A 53 -8.63 -10.92 -6.27
CA ARG A 53 -8.30 -12.06 -7.14
C ARG A 53 -7.15 -11.75 -8.08
N ASP A 54 -6.97 -10.47 -8.40
CA ASP A 54 -5.96 -9.99 -9.34
C ASP A 54 -4.65 -9.67 -8.62
N VAL A 55 -4.60 -9.80 -7.29
CA VAL A 55 -3.40 -9.60 -6.47
C VAL A 55 -2.57 -10.87 -6.43
N TYR A 56 -1.31 -10.72 -6.77
CA TYR A 56 -0.28 -11.72 -6.54
C TYR A 56 0.27 -11.63 -5.11
N GLY A 57 0.65 -10.42 -4.69
CA GLY A 57 1.21 -10.18 -3.36
C GLY A 57 1.16 -8.72 -2.95
N ILE A 58 1.32 -8.48 -1.64
CA ILE A 58 1.42 -7.15 -1.04
C ILE A 58 2.66 -7.13 -0.15
N GLU A 59 3.51 -6.14 -0.34
CA GLU A 59 4.68 -5.87 0.49
C GLU A 59 4.46 -4.58 1.28
N VAL A 60 4.91 -4.57 2.54
CA VAL A 60 4.78 -3.41 3.42
C VAL A 60 6.12 -3.09 4.05
N TYR A 61 6.62 -1.92 3.71
CA TYR A 61 7.85 -1.34 4.23
C TYR A 61 7.48 -0.24 5.21
N ARG A 62 7.89 -0.36 6.48
CA ARG A 62 7.30 0.45 7.56
C ARG A 62 8.02 1.77 7.83
N GLY A 63 9.07 2.05 7.08
CA GLY A 63 9.83 3.29 7.14
C GLY A 63 11.12 3.18 6.33
N ALA A 64 11.84 4.30 6.20
CA ALA A 64 12.95 4.46 5.25
C ALA A 64 14.05 3.39 5.34
N GLY A 65 14.31 2.80 6.52
CA GLY A 65 15.33 1.75 6.67
C GLY A 65 14.95 0.38 6.09
N GLU A 66 13.67 0.16 5.77
CA GLU A 66 13.18 -1.08 5.14
C GLU A 66 12.90 -0.87 3.63
N VAL A 67 12.79 0.38 3.16
CA VAL A 67 12.32 0.71 1.81
C VAL A 67 13.44 0.49 0.79
N PRO A 68 13.23 -0.36 -0.24
CA PRO A 68 14.14 -0.51 -1.36
C PRO A 68 14.38 0.80 -2.13
N GLY A 69 15.54 0.96 -2.76
CA GLY A 69 15.94 2.20 -3.43
C GLY A 69 15.03 2.58 -4.60
N GLU A 70 14.47 1.60 -5.29
CA GLU A 70 13.49 1.77 -6.38
C GLU A 70 12.14 2.33 -5.92
N PHE A 71 11.84 2.23 -4.62
CA PHE A 71 10.65 2.79 -3.99
C PHE A 71 10.97 3.96 -3.07
N ALA A 72 12.22 4.45 -3.11
CA ALA A 72 12.62 5.64 -2.37
C ALA A 72 11.99 6.90 -2.97
N GLY A 73 11.59 7.84 -2.11
CA GLY A 73 10.90 9.07 -2.50
C GLY A 73 10.61 9.96 -1.30
N SER A 74 10.03 11.14 -1.52
CA SER A 74 9.82 12.17 -0.49
C SER A 74 8.94 11.71 0.68
N ASN A 75 7.97 10.81 0.44
CA ASN A 75 7.08 10.25 1.47
C ASN A 75 7.45 8.85 1.95
N ALA A 76 8.54 8.25 1.46
CA ALA A 76 8.96 6.90 1.87
C ALA A 76 9.28 6.79 3.38
N ALA A 77 9.53 7.92 4.05
CA ALA A 77 9.67 7.99 5.50
C ALA A 77 8.39 7.56 6.27
N CYS A 78 7.21 7.79 5.67
CA CYS A 78 5.94 7.32 6.22
C CYS A 78 5.72 5.81 6.04
N GLY A 79 6.53 5.15 5.21
CA GLY A 79 6.36 3.77 4.78
C GLY A 79 5.88 3.67 3.33
N VAL A 80 5.99 2.47 2.78
CA VAL A 80 5.60 2.16 1.40
C VAL A 80 4.78 0.87 1.39
N ILE A 81 3.69 0.86 0.61
CA ILE A 81 2.91 -0.34 0.33
C ILE A 81 3.03 -0.64 -1.17
N VAL A 82 3.58 -1.81 -1.50
CA VAL A 82 3.75 -2.26 -2.88
C VAL A 82 2.77 -3.41 -3.15
N MET A 83 2.10 -3.35 -4.29
CA MET A 83 1.15 -4.35 -4.73
C MET A 83 1.58 -4.90 -6.09
N TRP A 84 1.61 -6.23 -6.18
CA TRP A 84 1.90 -6.94 -7.41
C TRP A 84 0.63 -7.56 -7.95
N THR A 85 0.31 -7.31 -9.22
CA THR A 85 -0.85 -7.86 -9.90
C THR A 85 -0.48 -9.08 -10.72
N LYS A 86 -1.41 -10.01 -10.89
CA LYS A 86 -1.25 -11.19 -11.77
C LYS A 86 -1.24 -10.82 -13.25
N SER A 87 -1.75 -9.63 -13.58
CA SER A 87 -1.86 -9.12 -14.95
C SER A 87 -0.53 -8.69 -15.56
N ARG A 88 0.48 -8.37 -14.74
CA ARG A 88 1.85 -8.16 -15.22
C ARG A 88 2.68 -9.42 -14.98
N PRO A 89 3.40 -9.94 -15.99
CA PRO A 89 4.37 -10.99 -15.75
C PRO A 89 5.43 -10.46 -14.78
N TYR A 90 5.59 -11.14 -13.64
CA TYR A 90 6.66 -10.87 -12.69
C TYR A 90 7.99 -11.00 -13.44
N ARG A 91 8.81 -9.95 -13.44
CA ARG A 91 10.18 -10.05 -13.95
C ARG A 91 11.00 -10.72 -12.85
N GLU A 92 11.35 -11.98 -13.10
CA GLU A 92 12.35 -12.74 -12.34
C GLU A 92 13.74 -12.11 -12.44
#